data_AF-A0A8T3P8H4-F1
#
_entry.id   AF-A0A8T3P8H4-F1
#
_cell.length_a   1.000
_cell.length_b   1.000
_cell.length_c   1.000
_cell.angle_alpha   90.00
_cell.angle_beta   90.00
_cell.angle_gamma   90.00
#
_symmetry.space_group_name_H-M   'P 1'
#
loop_
_entity.id
_entity.type
_entity.pdbx_description
1 polymer ?
#
loop_
_entity_poly.entity_id
_entity_poly.type
_entity_poly.pdbx_seq_one_letter_code
_entity_poly.pdbx_strand_id
1 'polypeptide(L)'
;MPELAELLDLLAPQALTEELLFILNVGVAIALALVGGIVATRVGLPAVVGYLVAGVAIGPFTPGFVGDASRIDGLAQLGVVLLLFALGVQFSVKEVRDVGRIVGIGTLAQVAISTAVGGGVALLLGVPGTPALVIGASLAISSTLVMVKLLSGRGEEEALHGRVAVG
;
A
#
# COMPACT_ATOMS: atom_id res chain seq x y z
N MET A 1 -20.50 -31.37 32.93
CA MET A 1 -19.04 -31.22 32.74
C MET A 1 -18.78 -30.58 31.36
N PRO A 2 -19.27 -29.35 31.10
CA PRO A 2 -19.16 -28.69 29.80
C PRO A 2 -17.72 -28.29 29.42
N GLU A 3 -16.85 -28.06 30.41
CA GLU A 3 -15.44 -27.69 30.21
C GLU A 3 -14.61 -28.78 29.50
N LEU A 4 -14.96 -30.06 29.65
CA LEU A 4 -14.26 -31.17 28.98
C LEU A 4 -14.64 -31.30 27.50
N ALA A 5 -15.86 -30.87 27.12
CA ALA A 5 -16.27 -30.84 25.72
C ALA A 5 -15.62 -29.68 24.97
N GLU A 6 -15.45 -28.53 25.64
CA GLU A 6 -14.77 -27.35 25.11
C GLU A 6 -13.26 -27.59 24.92
N LEU A 7 -12.62 -28.31 25.85
CA LEU A 7 -11.23 -28.77 25.69
C LEU A 7 -11.06 -29.82 24.57
N LEU A 8 -12.08 -30.66 24.32
CA LEU A 8 -12.09 -31.64 23.22
C LEU A 8 -12.29 -30.97 21.85
N ASP A 9 -13.08 -29.90 21.77
CA ASP A 9 -13.22 -29.06 20.57
C ASP A 9 -11.93 -28.26 20.28
N LEU A 10 -11.22 -27.78 21.32
CA LEU A 10 -9.91 -27.13 21.16
C LEU A 10 -8.82 -28.12 20.68
N LEU A 11 -8.96 -29.41 21.01
CA LEU A 11 -8.11 -30.51 20.54
C LEU A 11 -8.59 -31.13 19.22
N ALA A 12 -9.66 -30.60 18.61
CA ALA A 12 -10.13 -31.09 17.33
C ALA A 12 -9.05 -30.84 16.26
N PRO A 13 -8.68 -31.86 15.46
CA PRO A 13 -7.62 -31.74 14.45
C PRO A 13 -7.90 -30.64 13.40
N GLN A 14 -9.15 -30.20 13.30
CA GLN A 14 -9.60 -29.10 12.43
C GLN A 14 -9.16 -27.72 12.94
N ALA A 15 -9.20 -27.48 14.26
CA ALA A 15 -8.75 -26.21 14.83
C ALA A 15 -7.23 -26.04 14.69
N LEU A 16 -6.46 -27.10 14.97
CA LEU A 16 -5.01 -27.10 14.84
C LEU A 16 -4.55 -26.89 13.38
N THR A 17 -5.30 -27.42 12.41
CA THR A 17 -4.97 -27.26 10.98
C THR A 17 -5.27 -25.85 10.48
N GLU A 18 -6.36 -25.23 10.94
CA GLU A 18 -6.72 -23.85 10.62
C GLU A 18 -5.66 -22.85 11.12
N GLU A 19 -5.18 -23.01 12.36
CA GLU A 19 -4.11 -22.19 12.93
C GLU A 19 -2.78 -22.37 12.17
N LEU A 20 -2.42 -23.62 11.85
CA LEU A 20 -1.21 -23.92 11.10
C LEU A 20 -1.25 -23.32 9.69
N LEU A 21 -2.40 -23.39 9.02
CA LEU A 21 -2.61 -22.78 7.71
C LEU A 21 -2.51 -21.25 7.77
N PHE A 22 -3.04 -20.63 8.83
CA PHE A 22 -2.89 -19.19 9.03
C PHE A 22 -1.42 -18.79 9.21
N ILE A 23 -0.70 -19.46 10.11
CA ILE A 23 0.73 -19.21 10.36
C ILE A 23 1.55 -19.43 9.08
N LEU A 24 1.24 -20.48 8.32
CA LEU A 24 1.91 -20.76 7.05
C LEU A 24 1.66 -19.65 6.02
N ASN A 25 0.41 -19.20 5.85
CA ASN A 25 0.07 -18.12 4.93
C ASN A 25 0.82 -16.83 5.27
N VAL A 26 0.80 -16.42 6.53
CA VAL A 26 1.50 -15.22 7.00
C VAL A 26 3.01 -15.39 6.86
N GLY A 27 3.55 -16.56 7.25
CA GLY A 27 4.98 -16.85 7.18
C GLY A 27 5.52 -16.81 5.75
N VAL A 28 4.80 -17.42 4.80
CA VAL A 28 5.16 -17.39 3.38
C VAL A 28 5.03 -15.98 2.81
N ALA A 29 3.97 -15.24 3.15
CA ALA A 29 3.78 -13.87 2.70
C ALA A 29 4.92 -12.95 3.17
N ILE A 30 5.30 -13.03 4.46
CA ILE A 30 6.40 -12.24 5.04
C ILE A 30 7.74 -12.66 4.41
N ALA A 31 8.00 -13.96 4.28
CA ALA A 31 9.25 -14.46 3.70
C ALA A 31 9.44 -13.98 2.25
N LEU A 32 8.40 -14.11 1.42
CA LEU A 32 8.46 -13.67 0.03
C LEU A 32 8.51 -12.16 -0.08
N ALA A 33 7.77 -11.41 0.75
CA ALA A 33 7.89 -9.95 0.80
C ALA A 33 9.32 -9.52 1.17
N LEU A 34 9.95 -10.17 2.16
CA LEU A 34 11.32 -9.88 2.55
C LEU A 34 12.31 -10.13 1.40
N VAL A 35 12.22 -11.29 0.76
CA VAL A 35 13.08 -11.63 -0.39
C VAL A 35 12.85 -10.65 -1.53
N GLY A 36 11.59 -10.38 -1.89
CA GLY A 36 11.21 -9.44 -2.93
C GLY A 36 11.71 -8.02 -2.65
N GLY A 37 11.57 -7.54 -1.41
CA GLY A 37 12.06 -6.22 -0.97
C GLY A 37 13.58 -6.11 -1.04
N ILE A 38 14.31 -7.14 -0.60
CA ILE A 38 15.78 -7.19 -0.72
C ILE A 38 16.20 -7.16 -2.19
N VAL A 39 15.56 -7.95 -3.05
CA VAL A 39 15.85 -7.95 -4.49
C VAL A 39 15.56 -6.58 -5.11
N ALA A 40 14.39 -5.99 -4.84
CA ALA A 40 14.00 -4.68 -5.34
C ALA A 40 15.01 -3.60 -4.94
N THR A 41 15.38 -3.55 -3.66
CA THR A 41 16.36 -2.57 -3.16
C THR A 41 17.75 -2.78 -3.74
N ARG A 42 18.18 -4.03 -4.00
CA ARG A 42 19.46 -4.32 -4.67
C ARG A 42 19.52 -3.82 -6.11
N VAL A 43 18.40 -3.78 -6.82
CA VAL A 43 18.33 -3.23 -8.19
C VAL A 43 18.01 -1.73 -8.23
N GLY A 44 18.01 -1.05 -7.07
CA GLY A 44 17.75 0.38 -6.97
C GLY A 44 16.27 0.78 -6.97
N LEU A 45 15.34 -0.16 -6.78
CA LEU A 45 13.91 0.10 -6.67
C LEU A 45 13.46 0.24 -5.20
N PRO A 46 12.39 0.99 -4.93
CA PRO A 46 11.78 1.01 -3.60
C PRO A 46 11.34 -0.38 -3.14
N ALA A 47 11.55 -0.70 -1.86
CA ALA A 47 11.19 -2.02 -1.29
C ALA A 47 9.71 -2.39 -1.49
N VAL A 48 8.81 -1.40 -1.51
CA VAL A 48 7.37 -1.58 -1.75
C VAL A 48 7.10 -2.30 -3.07
N VAL A 49 7.88 -2.02 -4.12
CA VAL A 49 7.75 -2.72 -5.40
C VAL A 49 7.99 -4.22 -5.23
N GLY A 50 8.99 -4.59 -4.44
CA GLY A 50 9.28 -5.98 -4.11
C GLY A 50 8.17 -6.66 -3.32
N TYR A 51 7.54 -5.95 -2.38
CA TYR A 51 6.40 -6.46 -1.61
C TYR A 51 5.17 -6.71 -2.50
N LEU A 52 4.91 -5.81 -3.45
CA LEU A 52 3.82 -5.97 -4.42
C LEU A 52 4.05 -7.16 -5.35
N VAL A 53 5.27 -7.32 -5.87
CA VAL A 53 5.63 -8.47 -6.71
C VAL A 53 5.50 -9.78 -5.93
N ALA A 54 5.93 -9.81 -4.67
CA ALA A 54 5.75 -10.96 -3.80
C ALA A 54 4.27 -11.30 -3.58
N GLY A 55 3.42 -10.28 -3.37
CA GLY A 55 1.97 -10.42 -3.24
C GLY A 55 1.31 -10.99 -4.50
N VAL A 56 1.73 -10.51 -5.68
CA VAL A 56 1.28 -11.08 -6.96
C VAL A 56 1.72 -12.54 -7.07
N ALA A 57 2.97 -12.86 -6.69
CA ALA A 57 3.52 -14.21 -6.79
C ALA A 57 2.80 -15.26 -5.93
N ILE A 58 2.30 -14.88 -4.75
CA ILE A 58 1.46 -15.76 -3.90
C ILE A 58 -0.03 -15.69 -4.25
N GLY A 59 -0.40 -14.87 -5.23
CA GLY A 59 -1.77 -14.71 -5.69
C GLY A 59 -2.23 -15.88 -6.57
N PRO A 60 -3.55 -15.96 -6.85
CA PRO A 60 -4.15 -17.07 -7.61
C PRO A 60 -3.71 -17.14 -9.08
N PHE A 61 -3.01 -16.12 -9.57
CA PHE A 61 -2.58 -16.01 -10.96
C PHE A 61 -1.17 -16.56 -11.21
N THR A 62 -0.49 -17.10 -10.19
CA THR A 62 0.88 -17.63 -10.29
C THR A 62 0.90 -19.11 -9.92
N PRO A 63 1.58 -19.98 -10.70
CA PRO A 63 1.72 -21.38 -10.35
C PRO A 63 2.58 -21.53 -9.09
N GLY A 64 2.05 -22.21 -8.05
CA GLY A 64 2.76 -22.41 -6.79
C GLY A 64 1.82 -22.39 -5.58
N PHE A 65 2.37 -22.01 -4.43
CA PHE A 65 1.61 -21.77 -3.21
C PHE A 65 0.68 -20.57 -3.39
N VAL A 66 -0.63 -20.79 -3.28
CA VAL A 66 -1.64 -19.72 -3.31
C VAL A 66 -2.03 -19.39 -1.89
N GLY A 67 -1.69 -18.18 -1.46
CA GLY A 67 -2.04 -17.69 -0.14
C GLY A 67 -3.54 -17.37 -0.05
N ASP A 68 -4.15 -17.71 1.09
CA ASP A 68 -5.53 -17.34 1.35
C ASP A 68 -5.61 -15.88 1.84
N ALA A 69 -5.90 -14.96 0.92
CA ALA A 69 -6.02 -13.54 1.20
C ALA A 69 -7.10 -13.25 2.25
N SER A 70 -8.19 -14.02 2.29
CA SER A 70 -9.29 -13.79 3.23
C SER A 70 -8.87 -14.01 4.68
N ARG A 71 -7.95 -14.96 4.92
CA ARG A 71 -7.42 -15.26 6.26
C ARG A 71 -6.48 -14.20 6.78
N ILE A 72 -5.73 -13.52 5.90
CA ILE A 72 -4.74 -12.52 6.29
C ILE A 72 -5.22 -11.07 6.13
N ASP A 73 -6.42 -10.85 5.58
CA ASP A 73 -6.97 -9.51 5.34
C ASP A 73 -7.08 -8.69 6.64
N GLY A 74 -7.53 -9.30 7.73
CA GLY A 74 -7.60 -8.61 9.04
C GLY A 74 -6.22 -8.13 9.53
N LEU A 75 -5.18 -8.95 9.36
CA LEU A 75 -3.80 -8.54 9.67
C LEU A 75 -3.30 -7.44 8.74
N ALA A 76 -3.62 -7.52 7.44
CA ALA A 76 -3.23 -6.52 6.47
C ALA A 76 -3.86 -5.15 6.78
N GLN A 77 -5.16 -5.14 7.09
CA GLN A 77 -5.88 -3.94 7.50
C GLN A 77 -5.29 -3.34 8.77
N LEU A 78 -5.03 -4.16 9.79
CA LEU A 78 -4.38 -3.71 11.02
C LEU A 78 -3.00 -3.12 10.74
N GLY A 79 -2.21 -3.77 9.87
CA GLY A 79 -0.91 -3.27 9.43
C GLY A 79 -1.00 -1.90 8.75
N VAL A 80 -1.97 -1.69 7.86
CA VAL A 80 -2.23 -0.39 7.22
C VAL A 80 -2.64 0.66 8.25
N VAL A 81 -3.53 0.32 9.19
CA VAL A 81 -3.95 1.24 10.25
C VAL A 81 -2.76 1.65 11.11
N LEU A 82 -1.93 0.70 11.54
CA LEU A 82 -0.73 0.97 12.32
C LEU A 82 0.29 1.82 11.54
N LEU A 83 0.45 1.56 10.25
CA LEU A 83 1.32 2.33 9.36
C LEU A 83 0.84 3.78 9.22
N LEU A 84 -0.46 3.99 8.94
CA LEU A 84 -1.06 5.32 8.82
C LEU A 84 -1.04 6.07 10.15
N PHE A 85 -1.23 5.37 11.27
CA PHE A 85 -1.08 5.92 12.60
C PHE A 85 0.36 6.38 12.86
N ALA A 86 1.34 5.53 12.59
CA ALA A 86 2.76 5.85 12.77
C ALA A 86 3.21 7.01 11.87
N LEU A 87 2.69 7.10 10.65
CA LEU A 87 2.89 8.26 9.77
C LEU A 87 2.28 9.51 10.39
N GLY A 88 1.03 9.43 10.88
CA GLY A 88 0.35 10.53 11.56
C GLY A 88 1.13 11.07 12.76
N VAL A 89 1.76 10.21 13.55
CA VAL A 89 2.59 10.60 14.71
C VAL A 89 3.87 11.33 14.30
N GLN A 90 4.43 11.04 13.12
CA GLN A 90 5.63 11.71 12.60
C GLN A 90 5.33 13.11 12.02
N PHE A 91 4.07 13.40 11.67
CA PHE A 91 3.69 14.69 11.09
C PHE A 91 3.46 15.76 12.15
N SER A 92 4.20 16.86 12.05
CA SER A 92 3.98 18.06 12.85
C SER A 92 2.86 18.91 12.25
N VAL A 93 1.77 19.11 13.01
CA VAL A 93 0.66 20.02 12.62
C VAL A 93 1.17 21.42 12.27
N LYS A 94 2.26 21.85 12.92
CA LYS A 94 2.88 23.16 12.67
C LYS A 94 3.52 23.24 11.29
N GLU A 95 4.22 22.19 10.86
CA GLU A 95 4.84 22.15 9.53
C GLU A 95 3.79 22.18 8.42
N VAL A 96 2.75 21.36 8.53
CA VAL A 96 1.64 21.32 7.57
C VAL A 96 0.97 22.69 7.47
N ARG A 97 0.80 23.41 8.59
CA ARG A 97 0.22 24.76 8.57
C ARG A 97 1.12 25.77 7.87
N ASP A 98 2.43 25.67 8.05
CA ASP A 98 3.40 26.64 7.52
C ASP A 98 3.57 26.50 5.98
N VAL A 99 3.39 25.31 5.41
CA VAL A 99 3.41 25.09 3.95
C VAL A 99 2.03 24.87 3.31
N GLY A 100 0.97 24.77 4.12
CA GLY A 100 -0.35 24.28 3.70
C GLY A 100 -1.04 25.10 2.60
N ARG A 101 -0.76 26.41 2.50
CA ARG A 101 -1.30 27.23 1.39
C ARG A 101 -0.66 26.87 0.05
N ILE A 102 0.66 26.65 0.05
CA ILE A 102 1.42 26.28 -1.16
C ILE A 102 1.03 24.87 -1.59
N VAL A 103 0.99 23.93 -0.63
CA VAL A 103 0.56 22.55 -0.85
C VAL A 103 -0.89 22.50 -1.35
N GLY A 104 -1.81 23.22 -0.72
CA GLY A 104 -3.22 23.22 -1.12
C GLY A 104 -3.46 23.72 -2.54
N ILE A 105 -2.82 24.84 -2.92
CA ILE A 105 -2.91 25.38 -4.29
C ILE A 105 -2.22 24.43 -5.28
N GLY A 106 -1.04 23.91 -4.92
CA GLY A 106 -0.27 22.99 -5.74
C GLY A 106 -1.02 21.69 -6.04
N THR A 107 -1.60 21.06 -5.02
CA THR A 107 -2.40 19.84 -5.15
C THR A 107 -3.65 20.10 -5.98
N LEU A 108 -4.38 21.21 -5.74
CA LEU A 108 -5.56 21.53 -6.53
C LEU A 108 -5.21 21.73 -8.01
N ALA A 109 -4.14 22.47 -8.29
CA ALA A 109 -3.66 22.70 -9.65
C ALA A 109 -3.19 21.38 -10.31
N GLN A 110 -2.43 20.56 -9.59
CA GLN A 110 -1.96 19.26 -10.09
C GLN A 110 -3.12 18.32 -10.40
N VAL A 111 -4.13 18.24 -9.55
CA VAL A 111 -5.33 17.41 -9.79
C VAL A 111 -6.09 17.91 -11.01
N ALA A 112 -6.31 19.22 -11.12
CA ALA A 112 -7.01 19.80 -12.27
C ALA A 112 -6.25 19.55 -13.59
N ILE A 113 -4.94 19.78 -13.60
CA ILE A 113 -4.08 19.56 -14.77
C ILE A 113 -4.03 18.09 -15.16
N SER A 114 -3.79 17.20 -14.19
CA SER A 114 -3.71 15.75 -14.44
C SER A 114 -5.03 15.20 -14.97
N THR A 115 -6.15 15.66 -14.41
CA THR A 115 -7.49 15.29 -14.86
C THR A 115 -7.77 15.81 -16.27
N ALA A 116 -7.43 17.06 -16.57
CA ALA A 116 -7.62 17.65 -17.88
C ALA A 116 -6.77 16.96 -18.96
N VAL A 117 -5.50 16.69 -18.67
CA VAL A 117 -4.58 16.01 -19.59
C VAL A 117 -5.02 14.56 -19.80
N GLY A 118 -5.22 13.81 -18.71
CA GLY A 118 -5.62 12.41 -18.79
C GLY A 118 -7.00 12.22 -19.44
N GLY A 119 -7.97 13.06 -19.09
CA GLY A 119 -9.28 13.08 -19.71
C GLY A 119 -9.23 13.50 -21.17
N GLY A 120 -8.42 14.50 -21.51
CA GLY A 120 -8.19 14.93 -22.90
C GLY A 120 -7.63 13.80 -23.76
N VAL A 121 -6.63 13.06 -23.26
CA VAL A 121 -6.09 11.89 -23.94
C VAL A 121 -7.16 10.80 -24.10
N ALA A 122 -7.95 10.52 -23.07
CA ALA A 122 -9.03 9.53 -23.16
C ALA A 122 -10.11 9.92 -24.19
N LEU A 123 -10.47 11.21 -24.28
CA LEU A 123 -11.37 11.73 -25.31
C LEU A 123 -10.79 11.52 -26.73
N LEU A 124 -9.49 11.78 -26.91
CA LEU A 124 -8.82 11.54 -28.20
C LEU A 124 -8.79 10.06 -28.61
N LEU A 125 -8.82 9.15 -27.62
CA LEU A 125 -8.94 7.71 -27.84
C LEU A 125 -10.39 7.24 -28.08
N GLY A 126 -11.35 8.17 -28.17
CA GLY A 126 -12.76 7.87 -28.42
C GLY A 126 -13.57 7.46 -27.20
N VAL A 127 -13.02 7.63 -25.99
CA VAL A 127 -13.76 7.38 -24.74
C VAL A 127 -14.81 8.49 -24.54
N PRO A 128 -16.07 8.16 -24.22
CA PRO A 128 -17.11 9.16 -23.97
C PRO A 128 -16.79 10.04 -22.74
N GLY A 129 -17.39 11.23 -22.68
CA GLY A 129 -16.99 12.31 -21.75
C GLY A 129 -16.90 11.92 -20.28
N THR A 130 -17.95 11.33 -19.70
CA THR A 130 -17.95 10.98 -18.28
C THR A 130 -16.87 9.94 -17.94
N PRO A 131 -16.74 8.80 -18.65
CA PRO A 131 -15.64 7.88 -18.42
C PRO A 131 -14.25 8.48 -18.66
N ALA A 132 -14.09 9.36 -19.65
CA ALA A 132 -12.81 10.04 -19.90
C ALA A 132 -12.37 10.90 -18.70
N LEU A 133 -13.31 11.65 -18.09
CA LEU A 133 -13.03 12.42 -16.88
C LEU A 133 -12.65 11.51 -15.70
N VAL A 134 -13.31 10.37 -15.54
CA VAL A 134 -12.98 9.39 -14.48
C VAL A 134 -11.57 8.83 -14.67
N ILE A 135 -11.18 8.51 -15.90
CA ILE A 135 -9.82 8.07 -16.24
C ILE A 135 -8.81 9.18 -15.89
N GLY A 136 -9.09 10.42 -16.29
CA GLY A 136 -8.25 11.58 -15.97
C GLY A 136 -8.09 11.78 -14.46
N ALA A 137 -9.19 11.72 -13.70
CA ALA A 137 -9.17 11.88 -12.25
C ALA A 137 -8.40 10.76 -11.55
N SER A 138 -8.48 9.53 -12.07
CA SER A 138 -7.75 8.38 -11.56
C SER A 138 -6.23 8.55 -11.71
N LEU A 139 -5.78 9.20 -12.78
CA LEU A 139 -4.36 9.55 -13.00
C LEU A 139 -3.85 10.65 -12.06
N ALA A 140 -4.74 11.45 -11.47
CA ALA A 140 -4.36 12.49 -10.53
C ALA A 140 -3.92 11.93 -9.16
N ILE A 141 -4.24 10.66 -8.85
CA ILE A 141 -3.91 10.01 -7.58
C ILE A 141 -2.39 9.78 -7.51
N SER A 142 -1.76 10.33 -6.47
CA SER A 142 -0.34 10.13 -6.17
C SER A 142 -0.16 9.27 -4.92
N SER A 143 1.00 8.59 -4.82
CA SER A 143 1.36 7.78 -3.65
C SER A 143 2.43 8.48 -2.82
N THR A 144 2.02 9.20 -1.77
CA THR A 144 2.93 9.92 -0.87
C THR A 144 3.92 8.99 -0.20
N LEU A 145 3.52 7.77 0.16
CA LEU A 145 4.40 6.79 0.83
C LEU A 145 5.59 6.37 -0.05
N VAL A 146 5.35 6.17 -1.35
CA VAL A 146 6.43 5.84 -2.30
C VAL A 146 7.37 7.04 -2.48
N MET A 147 6.81 8.26 -2.56
CA MET A 147 7.60 9.49 -2.65
C MET A 147 8.47 9.72 -1.41
N VAL A 148 7.91 9.55 -0.21
CA VAL A 148 8.66 9.63 1.06
C VAL A 148 9.81 8.64 1.05
N LYS A 149 9.56 7.36 0.71
CA LYS A 149 10.63 6.34 0.66
C LYS A 149 11.71 6.68 -0.37
N LEU A 150 11.35 7.29 -1.50
CA LEU A 150 12.31 7.74 -2.50
C LEU A 150 13.15 8.93 -2.00
N LEU A 151 12.53 9.89 -1.30
CA LEU A 151 13.20 11.05 -0.71
C LEU A 151 14.13 10.63 0.44
N SER A 152 13.67 9.77 1.35
CA SER A 152 14.49 9.22 2.44
C SER A 152 15.68 8.42 1.92
N GLY A 153 15.49 7.64 0.84
CA GLY A 153 16.59 6.93 0.19
C GLY A 153 17.68 7.84 -0.40
N ARG A 154 17.37 9.12 -0.61
CA ARG A 154 18.29 10.15 -1.10
C ARG A 154 18.77 11.12 0.01
N GLY A 155 18.22 11.03 1.22
CA GLY A 155 18.46 11.99 2.31
C GLY A 155 17.86 13.38 2.06
N GLU A 156 16.84 13.48 1.19
CA GLU A 156 16.25 14.76 0.74
C GLU A 156 14.96 15.13 1.49
N GLU A 157 14.63 14.43 2.57
CA GLU A 157 13.37 14.56 3.30
C GLU A 157 13.22 15.92 4.03
N GLU A 158 14.30 16.51 4.52
CA GLU A 158 14.29 17.83 5.17
C GLU A 158 14.40 19.02 4.19
N ALA A 159 14.72 18.75 2.92
CA ALA A 159 14.84 19.80 1.90
C ALA A 159 13.48 20.47 1.64
N LEU A 160 13.48 21.73 1.18
CA LEU A 160 12.24 22.48 0.90
C LEU A 160 11.31 21.73 -0.06
N HIS A 161 11.85 21.10 -1.11
CA HIS A 161 11.07 20.28 -2.03
C HIS A 161 10.62 18.95 -1.41
N GLY A 162 11.37 18.41 -0.44
CA GLY A 162 10.98 17.22 0.33
C GLY A 162 9.79 17.53 1.23
N ARG A 163 9.88 18.58 2.04
CA ARG A 163 8.77 19.04 2.90
C ARG A 163 7.52 19.41 2.11
N VAL A 164 7.66 20.07 0.95
CA VAL A 164 6.51 20.39 0.07
C VAL A 164 5.95 19.14 -0.63
N ALA A 165 6.78 18.15 -0.97
CA ALA A 165 6.33 16.92 -1.63
C ALA A 165 5.63 15.94 -0.68
N VAL A 166 5.98 15.96 0.62
CA VAL A 166 5.35 15.10 1.63
C VAL A 166 4.08 15.75 2.20
N GLY A 167 4.02 17.08 2.24
CA GLY A 167 2.85 17.85 2.69
C GLY A 167 3.01 18.44 4.09
#